data_AF-A0A9N8WI88-F1
#
_entry.id   AF-A0A9N8WI88-F1
#
_cell.length_a   1.000
_cell.length_b   1.000
_cell.length_c   1.000
_cell.angle_alpha   90.00
_cell.angle_beta   90.00
_cell.angle_gamma   90.00
#
_symmetry.space_group_name_H-M   'P 1'
#
loop_
_entity.id
_entity.type
_entity.pdbx_description
1 polymer ?
#
loop_
_entity_poly.entity_id
_entity_poly.type
_entity_poly.pdbx_seq_one_letter_code
_entity_poly.pdbx_strand_id
1 'polypeptide(L)'
;MNRKIGERKHIVYQVSSLFKFYERTFSSIEFDWIESHARTAKIMKSSINSGIVRVDVKGTRISDGFDVFHMEVVGPPCNATEKHTMGDAKETMRTDILNLITVLRNHLDCSISLATKIRVYSIQSINARLTLYALSMLSDGRFLVTELASAVMPFSFNGRDQYKLILRMMAIFHDEITKQEKLMKNINRSVLQPKETTGDRSAEVRLERPHLPSGGELSTRKGRPPSFVSVIRRRTAGNW
;
A
#
# COMPACT_ATOMS: atom_id res chain seq x y z
N MET A 1 30.29 -6.25 -25.75
CA MET A 1 30.22 -7.65 -25.25
C MET A 1 28.78 -7.93 -24.83
N ASN A 2 28.03 -8.71 -25.61
CA ASN A 2 26.61 -9.01 -25.35
C ASN A 2 26.53 -10.23 -24.40
N ARG A 3 26.70 -10.02 -23.10
CA ARG A 3 26.52 -11.10 -22.11
C ARG A 3 25.02 -11.36 -22.00
N LYS A 4 24.56 -12.53 -22.48
CA LYS A 4 23.21 -13.04 -22.23
C LYS A 4 23.08 -13.41 -20.74
N ILE A 5 22.86 -12.41 -19.90
CA ILE A 5 22.45 -12.62 -18.51
C ILE A 5 20.96 -12.86 -18.53
N GLY A 6 20.52 -14.01 -18.03
CA GLY A 6 19.09 -14.27 -17.86
C GLY A 6 18.51 -13.36 -16.79
N GLU A 7 17.25 -12.99 -16.94
CA GLU A 7 16.44 -12.17 -16.03
C GLU A 7 16.66 -12.55 -14.55
N ARG A 8 16.52 -13.83 -14.22
CA ARG A 8 16.79 -14.37 -12.87
C ARG A 8 18.16 -14.00 -12.30
N LYS A 9 19.22 -14.12 -13.11
CA LYS A 9 20.58 -13.79 -12.66
C LYS A 9 20.75 -12.28 -12.46
N HIS A 10 20.08 -11.46 -13.26
CA HIS A 10 20.06 -10.02 -13.11
C HIS A 10 19.38 -9.61 -11.79
N ILE A 11 18.19 -10.17 -11.51
CA ILE A 11 17.44 -9.96 -10.27
C ILE A 11 18.30 -10.35 -9.06
N VAL A 12 18.78 -11.59 -8.99
CA VAL A 12 19.48 -12.11 -7.81
C VAL A 12 20.79 -11.36 -7.56
N TYR A 13 21.66 -11.24 -8.56
CA TYR A 13 23.03 -10.81 -8.30
C TYR A 13 23.19 -9.29 -8.24
N GLN A 14 22.41 -8.55 -9.03
CA GLN A 14 22.62 -7.11 -9.17
C GLN A 14 21.55 -6.31 -8.42
N VAL A 15 20.28 -6.65 -8.62
CA VAL A 15 19.19 -5.88 -8.03
C VAL A 15 18.99 -6.24 -6.55
N SER A 16 18.86 -7.53 -6.21
CA SER A 16 18.54 -7.96 -4.84
C SER A 16 19.57 -7.55 -3.80
N SER A 17 20.84 -7.48 -4.19
CA SER A 17 21.93 -7.07 -3.32
C SER A 17 21.74 -5.65 -2.77
N LEU A 18 21.18 -4.73 -3.57
CA LEU A 18 20.91 -3.34 -3.15
C LEU A 18 19.84 -3.27 -2.06
N PHE A 19 18.76 -4.04 -2.23
CA PHE A 19 17.62 -4.06 -1.32
C PHE A 19 17.92 -4.85 -0.05
N LYS A 20 18.70 -5.94 -0.14
CA LYS A 20 19.22 -6.63 1.05
C LYS A 20 20.10 -5.72 1.88
N PHE A 21 20.96 -4.93 1.24
CA PHE A 21 21.75 -3.91 1.94
C PHE A 21 20.86 -2.86 2.60
N TYR A 22 19.85 -2.34 1.89
CA TYR A 22 18.88 -1.39 2.42
C TYR A 22 18.13 -1.95 3.66
N GLU A 23 17.55 -3.15 3.53
CA GLU A 23 16.81 -3.83 4.59
C GLU A 23 17.65 -3.97 5.86
N ARG A 24 18.89 -4.45 5.72
CA ARG A 24 19.83 -4.62 6.83
C ARG A 24 20.26 -3.30 7.47
N THR A 25 20.30 -2.22 6.69
CA THR A 25 20.74 -0.90 7.17
C THR A 25 19.63 -0.17 7.92
N PHE A 26 18.40 -0.18 7.38
CA PHE A 26 17.32 0.67 7.89
C PHE A 26 16.27 -0.09 8.70
N SER A 27 16.10 -1.40 8.47
CA SER A 27 15.14 -2.25 9.22
C SER A 27 13.72 -1.68 9.29
N SER A 28 13.29 -0.93 8.26
CA SER A 28 11.95 -0.35 8.16
C SER A 28 11.02 -1.11 7.21
N ILE A 29 11.61 -1.77 6.21
CA ILE A 29 10.91 -2.53 5.17
C ILE A 29 11.59 -3.89 5.05
N GLU A 30 10.81 -4.95 5.05
CA GLU A 30 11.21 -6.31 4.72
C GLU A 30 10.90 -6.59 3.24
N PHE A 31 11.87 -7.13 2.49
CA PHE A 31 11.67 -7.46 1.07
C PHE A 31 11.51 -8.96 0.86
N ASP A 32 10.32 -9.36 0.42
CA ASP A 32 10.02 -10.71 -0.03
C ASP A 32 10.27 -10.84 -1.54
N TRP A 33 11.03 -11.86 -1.94
CA TRP A 33 11.46 -12.09 -3.31
C TRP A 33 10.72 -13.30 -3.86
N ILE A 34 10.09 -13.20 -5.03
CA ILE A 34 9.34 -14.34 -5.58
C ILE A 34 10.20 -15.60 -5.76
N GLU A 35 11.51 -15.42 -5.92
CA GLU A 35 12.48 -16.50 -5.98
C GLU A 35 12.63 -17.33 -4.71
N SER A 36 12.42 -16.76 -3.50
CA SER A 36 12.38 -17.55 -2.26
C SER A 36 11.17 -18.47 -2.21
N HIS A 37 10.10 -18.13 -2.94
CA HIS A 37 8.82 -18.87 -2.94
C HIS A 37 8.55 -19.63 -4.25
N ALA A 38 9.53 -19.73 -5.16
CA ALA A 38 9.36 -20.34 -6.48
C ALA A 38 8.87 -21.81 -6.45
N ARG A 39 9.08 -22.54 -5.34
CA ARG A 39 8.51 -23.89 -5.13
C ARG A 39 7.03 -23.82 -4.73
N THR A 40 6.66 -22.89 -3.86
CA THR A 40 5.29 -22.67 -3.39
C THR A 40 4.39 -22.15 -4.51
N ALA A 41 4.89 -21.22 -5.33
CA ALA A 41 4.17 -20.67 -6.48
C ALA A 41 3.80 -21.72 -7.55
N LYS A 42 4.62 -22.78 -7.70
CA LYS A 42 4.31 -23.90 -8.61
C LYS A 42 3.16 -24.78 -8.10
N ILE A 43 2.99 -24.87 -6.79
CA ILE A 43 1.94 -25.68 -6.15
C ILE A 43 0.60 -24.90 -6.11
N MET A 44 0.67 -23.57 -6.01
CA MET A 44 -0.50 -22.68 -5.90
C MET A 44 -1.13 -22.24 -7.24
N LYS A 45 -0.86 -22.92 -8.37
CA LYS A 45 -1.60 -22.68 -9.63
C LYS A 45 -3.06 -23.17 -9.52
N SER A 46 -3.85 -22.48 -8.72
CA SER A 46 -5.31 -22.53 -8.69
C SER A 46 -5.86 -21.56 -9.73
N SER A 47 -6.93 -21.95 -10.41
CA SER A 47 -7.68 -21.14 -11.40
C SER A 47 -8.45 -19.97 -10.79
N ILE A 48 -8.41 -19.83 -9.45
CA ILE A 48 -9.06 -18.76 -8.72
C ILE A 48 -7.95 -17.88 -8.14
N ASN A 49 -7.92 -16.63 -8.61
CA ASN A 49 -7.03 -15.54 -8.22
C ASN A 49 -6.47 -15.71 -6.79
N SER A 50 -5.22 -16.12 -6.66
CA SER A 50 -4.66 -16.60 -5.39
C SER A 50 -4.42 -15.52 -4.33
N GLY A 51 -4.80 -14.27 -4.61
CA GLY A 51 -4.45 -13.11 -3.77
C GLY A 51 -2.94 -12.83 -3.71
N ILE A 52 -2.13 -13.61 -4.41
CA ILE A 52 -0.69 -13.41 -4.49
C ILE A 52 -0.43 -12.36 -5.54
N VAL A 53 0.08 -11.22 -5.09
CA VAL A 53 0.63 -10.21 -5.98
C VAL A 53 1.77 -10.86 -6.78
N ARG A 54 1.61 -10.97 -8.09
CA ARG A 54 2.63 -11.47 -9.02
C ARG A 54 3.62 -10.35 -9.35
N VAL A 55 4.41 -9.96 -8.35
CA VAL A 55 5.56 -9.07 -8.58
C VAL A 55 6.83 -9.83 -8.20
N ASP A 56 7.95 -9.49 -8.84
CA ASP A 56 9.24 -10.10 -8.52
C ASP A 56 9.69 -9.83 -7.08
N VAL A 57 9.34 -8.65 -6.55
CA VAL A 57 9.65 -8.25 -5.18
C VAL A 57 8.50 -7.49 -4.57
N LYS A 58 8.23 -7.78 -3.30
CA LYS A 58 7.34 -7.01 -2.45
C LYS A 58 8.07 -6.50 -1.21
N GLY A 59 7.94 -5.22 -0.93
CA GLY A 59 8.44 -4.57 0.27
C GLY A 59 7.32 -4.26 1.25
N THR A 60 7.33 -4.94 2.39
CA THR A 60 6.36 -4.78 3.46
C THR A 60 6.94 -3.88 4.54
N ARG A 61 6.25 -2.81 4.90
CA ARG A 61 6.67 -1.95 6.00
C ARG A 61 6.42 -2.66 7.33
N ILE A 62 7.46 -2.76 8.16
CA ILE A 62 7.42 -3.56 9.39
C ILE A 62 6.47 -2.95 10.42
N SER A 63 6.31 -1.62 10.44
CA SER A 63 5.53 -0.94 11.49
C SER A 63 4.03 -1.22 11.46
N ASP A 64 3.46 -1.51 10.29
CA ASP A 64 2.02 -1.71 10.10
C ASP A 64 1.67 -2.87 9.17
N GLY A 65 2.66 -3.57 8.62
CA GLY A 65 2.45 -4.73 7.75
C GLY A 65 1.89 -4.39 6.38
N PHE A 66 1.87 -3.10 5.98
CA PHE A 66 1.38 -2.71 4.66
C PHE A 66 2.45 -2.85 3.58
N ASP A 67 1.98 -3.25 2.40
CA ASP A 67 2.79 -3.32 1.19
C ASP A 67 2.99 -1.90 0.66
N VAL A 68 4.22 -1.40 0.76
CA VAL A 68 4.56 -0.01 0.43
C VAL A 68 5.47 0.09 -0.80
N PHE A 69 6.04 -1.04 -1.21
CA PHE A 69 6.96 -1.12 -2.32
C PHE A 69 6.74 -2.36 -3.16
N HIS A 70 6.74 -2.23 -4.49
CA HIS A 70 6.81 -3.36 -5.41
C HIS A 70 7.94 -3.22 -6.44
N MET A 71 8.39 -4.34 -6.98
CA MET A 71 9.28 -4.34 -8.12
C MET A 71 8.90 -5.41 -9.12
N GLU A 72 8.91 -5.01 -10.39
CA GLU A 72 8.82 -5.94 -11.52
C GLU A 72 10.06 -5.81 -12.40
N VAL A 73 10.63 -6.95 -12.78
CA VAL A 73 11.70 -7.04 -13.76
C VAL A 73 11.16 -7.62 -15.05
N VAL A 74 11.06 -6.74 -16.03
CA VAL A 74 10.40 -6.99 -17.30
C VAL A 74 11.42 -7.51 -18.30
N GLY A 75 11.51 -8.84 -18.37
CA GLY A 75 12.38 -9.55 -19.29
C GLY A 75 13.87 -9.51 -18.94
N PRO A 76 14.71 -10.16 -19.75
CA PRO A 76 16.16 -10.12 -19.55
C PRO A 76 16.71 -8.70 -19.73
N PRO A 77 17.85 -8.39 -19.08
CA PRO A 77 18.47 -7.06 -19.15
C PRO A 77 18.90 -6.62 -20.56
N CYS A 78 18.93 -7.56 -21.51
CA CYS A 78 19.19 -7.31 -22.91
C CYS A 78 18.13 -8.02 -23.76
N ASN A 79 17.55 -7.29 -24.72
CA ASN A 79 16.61 -7.79 -25.73
C ASN A 79 15.22 -8.16 -25.19
N ALA A 80 14.69 -7.44 -24.20
CA ALA A 80 13.27 -7.50 -23.88
C ALA A 80 12.46 -7.05 -25.11
N THR A 81 11.43 -7.81 -25.50
CA THR A 81 10.58 -7.45 -26.64
C THR A 81 9.50 -6.47 -26.20
N GLU A 82 9.15 -5.50 -27.06
CA GLU A 82 8.18 -4.44 -26.74
C GLU A 82 6.81 -4.99 -26.33
N LYS A 83 6.35 -6.06 -27.01
CA LYS A 83 5.03 -6.67 -26.75
C LYS A 83 4.96 -7.32 -25.37
N HIS A 84 6.00 -8.04 -24.95
CA HIS A 84 6.06 -8.60 -23.59
C HIS A 84 6.20 -7.47 -22.56
N THR A 85 7.06 -6.50 -22.87
CA THR A 85 7.36 -5.39 -21.96
C THR A 85 6.13 -4.58 -21.59
N MET A 86 5.31 -4.22 -22.58
CA MET A 86 4.09 -3.45 -22.36
C MET A 86 3.03 -4.26 -21.60
N GLY A 87 2.95 -5.57 -21.84
CA GLY A 87 2.02 -6.46 -21.13
C GLY A 87 2.34 -6.50 -19.64
N ASP A 88 3.59 -6.79 -19.31
CA ASP A 88 4.05 -6.91 -17.92
C ASP A 88 3.94 -5.56 -17.19
N ALA A 89 4.35 -4.46 -17.85
CA ALA A 89 4.17 -3.10 -17.32
C ALA A 89 2.73 -2.78 -16.94
N LYS A 90 1.77 -3.18 -17.77
CA LYS A 90 0.35 -2.94 -17.53
C LYS A 90 -0.16 -3.75 -16.33
N GLU A 91 0.30 -4.99 -16.17
CA GLU A 91 -0.04 -5.82 -15.02
C GLU A 91 0.57 -5.27 -13.72
N THR A 92 1.82 -4.78 -13.75
CA THR A 92 2.44 -4.11 -12.60
C THR A 92 1.68 -2.85 -12.20
N MET A 93 1.32 -2.00 -13.16
CA MET A 93 0.54 -0.79 -12.85
C MET A 93 -0.83 -1.11 -12.26
N ARG A 94 -1.51 -2.16 -12.75
CA ARG A 94 -2.79 -2.62 -12.19
C ARG A 94 -2.63 -3.08 -10.75
N THR A 95 -1.60 -3.86 -10.49
CA THR A 95 -1.21 -4.29 -9.15
C THR A 95 -1.03 -3.08 -8.23
N ASP A 96 -0.23 -2.10 -8.64
CA ASP A 96 0.10 -0.94 -7.82
C ASP A 96 -1.13 -0.08 -7.49
N ILE A 97 -2.05 0.06 -8.46
CA ILE A 97 -3.35 0.71 -8.24
C ILE A 97 -4.15 -0.03 -7.16
N LEU A 98 -4.20 -1.37 -7.21
CA LEU A 98 -4.91 -2.16 -6.20
C LEU A 98 -4.28 -2.03 -4.80
N ASN A 99 -2.96 -1.92 -4.70
CA ASN A 99 -2.30 -1.70 -3.40
C ASN A 99 -2.61 -0.32 -2.85
N LEU A 100 -2.52 0.72 -3.70
CA LEU A 100 -2.89 2.06 -3.29
C LEU A 100 -4.35 2.12 -2.82
N ILE A 101 -5.28 1.48 -3.55
CA ILE A 101 -6.68 1.36 -3.13
C ILE A 101 -6.79 0.65 -1.78
N THR A 102 -6.00 -0.40 -1.55
CA THR A 102 -5.99 -1.14 -0.27
C THR A 102 -5.54 -0.26 0.88
N VAL A 103 -4.45 0.50 0.70
CA VAL A 103 -3.98 1.47 1.70
C VAL A 103 -5.04 2.55 1.94
N LEU A 104 -5.59 3.15 0.89
CA LEU A 104 -6.63 4.19 0.99
C LEU A 104 -7.90 3.69 1.70
N ARG A 105 -8.32 2.45 1.45
CA ARG A 105 -9.47 1.82 2.10
C ARG A 105 -9.32 1.68 3.62
N ASN A 106 -8.09 1.55 4.11
CA ASN A 106 -7.82 1.50 5.54
C ASN A 106 -7.80 2.89 6.20
N HIS A 107 -7.92 3.96 5.40
CA HIS A 107 -7.88 5.35 5.84
C HIS A 107 -9.04 6.17 5.25
N LEU A 108 -10.24 5.58 5.10
CA LEU A 108 -11.41 6.27 4.55
C LEU A 108 -11.85 7.49 5.38
N ASP A 109 -11.52 7.52 6.67
CA ASP A 109 -11.83 8.63 7.57
C ASP A 109 -10.87 9.82 7.42
N CYS A 110 -9.81 9.69 6.61
CA CYS A 110 -8.87 10.79 6.39
C CYS A 110 -9.41 11.80 5.37
N SER A 111 -9.08 13.08 5.57
CA SER A 111 -9.46 14.12 4.60
C SER A 111 -8.82 13.86 3.23
N ILE A 112 -9.50 14.26 2.14
CA ILE A 112 -8.98 14.15 0.77
C ILE A 112 -7.61 14.82 0.64
N SER A 113 -7.37 15.93 1.35
CA SER A 113 -6.07 16.64 1.38
C SER A 113 -4.93 15.77 1.92
N LEU A 114 -5.21 14.85 2.85
CA LEU A 114 -4.24 13.88 3.36
C LEU A 114 -4.18 12.63 2.49
N ALA A 115 -5.34 12.13 2.03
CA ALA A 115 -5.43 10.95 1.17
C ALA A 115 -4.60 11.09 -0.11
N THR A 116 -4.65 12.26 -0.75
CA THR A 116 -3.89 12.56 -1.98
C THR A 116 -2.37 12.57 -1.80
N LYS A 117 -1.88 12.63 -0.55
CA LYS A 117 -0.45 12.57 -0.22
C LYS A 117 0.04 11.13 0.01
N ILE A 118 -0.87 10.17 0.20
CA ILE A 118 -0.54 8.75 0.34
C ILE A 118 0.05 8.27 -0.99
N ARG A 119 1.22 7.64 -0.90
CA ARG A 119 1.92 7.08 -2.06
C ARG A 119 2.29 5.64 -1.80
N VAL A 120 2.18 4.83 -2.84
CA VAL A 120 2.88 3.55 -2.95
C VAL A 120 4.02 3.71 -3.95
N TYR A 121 5.11 2.99 -3.73
CA TYR A 121 6.32 3.12 -4.55
C TYR A 121 6.58 1.85 -5.32
N SER A 122 7.13 1.98 -6.52
CA SER A 122 7.50 0.81 -7.29
C SER A 122 8.74 1.06 -8.12
N ILE A 123 9.48 -0.01 -8.41
CA ILE A 123 10.54 0.00 -9.41
C ILE A 123 10.15 -0.92 -10.56
N GLN A 124 10.24 -0.37 -11.76
CA GLN A 124 10.19 -1.17 -12.97
C GLN A 124 11.60 -1.32 -13.53
N SER A 125 12.05 -2.56 -13.72
CA SER A 125 13.26 -2.84 -14.47
C SER A 125 12.90 -3.22 -15.90
N ILE A 126 13.20 -2.36 -16.87
CA ILE A 126 13.05 -2.67 -18.29
C ILE A 126 14.44 -2.73 -18.90
N ASN A 127 14.81 -3.88 -19.45
CA ASN A 127 16.20 -4.17 -19.82
C ASN A 127 17.12 -3.88 -18.62
N ALA A 128 18.13 -3.03 -18.81
CA ALA A 128 19.10 -2.60 -17.81
C ALA A 128 18.62 -1.44 -16.92
N ARG A 129 17.50 -0.80 -17.25
CA ARG A 129 17.07 0.45 -16.63
C ARG A 129 16.10 0.15 -15.49
N LEU A 130 16.46 0.62 -14.31
CA LEU A 130 15.57 0.72 -13.15
C LEU A 130 14.90 2.09 -13.17
N THR A 131 13.58 2.11 -13.08
CA THR A 131 12.78 3.34 -12.96
C THR A 131 11.96 3.26 -11.68
N LEU A 132 12.31 4.10 -10.69
CA LEU A 132 11.57 4.30 -9.46
C LEU A 132 10.45 5.30 -9.72
N TYR A 133 9.22 4.93 -9.40
CA TYR A 133 8.06 5.81 -9.47
C TYR A 133 7.20 5.72 -8.21
N ALA A 134 6.39 6.76 -8.00
CA ALA A 134 5.34 6.79 -7.01
C ALA A 134 3.98 6.80 -7.68
N LEU A 135 3.02 6.07 -7.11
CA LEU A 135 1.62 6.12 -7.47
C LEU A 135 0.84 6.82 -6.34
N SER A 136 -0.04 7.75 -6.71
CA SER A 136 -0.91 8.50 -5.80
C SER A 136 -2.29 8.74 -6.40
N MET A 137 -3.22 9.23 -5.58
CA MET A 137 -4.55 9.65 -6.00
C MET A 137 -4.61 11.19 -6.07
N LEU A 138 -5.25 11.73 -7.10
CA LEU A 138 -5.60 13.14 -7.23
C LEU A 138 -6.89 13.47 -6.48
N SER A 139 -7.17 14.75 -6.25
CA SER A 139 -8.37 15.18 -5.53
C SER A 139 -9.68 14.82 -6.23
N ASP A 140 -9.65 14.58 -7.53
CA ASP A 140 -10.78 14.12 -8.35
C ASP A 140 -10.90 12.59 -8.43
N GLY A 141 -10.06 11.85 -7.71
CA GLY A 141 -10.05 10.39 -7.67
C GLY A 141 -9.26 9.70 -8.79
N ARG A 142 -8.70 10.46 -9.76
CA ARG A 142 -7.80 9.87 -10.76
C ARG A 142 -6.47 9.46 -10.14
N PHE A 143 -5.82 8.47 -10.72
CA PHE A 143 -4.48 8.04 -10.30
C PHE A 143 -3.39 8.80 -11.06
N LEU A 144 -2.30 9.12 -10.35
CA LEU A 144 -1.12 9.76 -10.91
C LEU A 144 0.11 8.90 -10.62
N VAL A 145 0.81 8.51 -11.68
CA VAL A 145 2.16 7.93 -11.63
C VAL A 145 3.17 9.06 -11.83
N THR A 146 4.18 9.14 -10.97
CA THR A 146 5.27 10.11 -11.07
C THR A 146 6.59 9.39 -11.00
N GLU A 147 7.41 9.49 -12.06
CA GLU A 147 8.80 9.04 -12.00
C GLU A 147 9.58 9.89 -11.01
N LEU A 148 10.29 9.23 -10.10
CA LEU A 148 11.13 9.88 -9.08
C LEU A 148 12.60 9.86 -9.48
N ALA A 149 13.06 8.75 -10.06
CA ALA A 149 14.42 8.58 -10.53
C ALA A 149 14.53 7.38 -11.48
N SER A 150 15.49 7.46 -12.39
CA SER A 150 15.89 6.34 -13.24
C SER A 150 17.40 6.15 -13.22
N ALA A 151 17.85 4.90 -13.22
CA ALA A 151 19.26 4.54 -13.27
C ALA A 151 19.48 3.28 -14.13
N VAL A 152 20.67 3.15 -14.71
CA VAL A 152 21.04 1.96 -15.50
C VAL A 152 21.94 1.06 -14.65
N MET A 153 21.54 -0.20 -14.47
CA MET A 153 22.34 -1.20 -13.77
C MET A 153 23.57 -1.55 -14.62
N PRO A 154 24.80 -1.40 -14.09
CA PRO A 154 25.99 -1.73 -14.87
C PRO A 154 26.22 -3.25 -14.94
N PHE A 155 26.58 -3.75 -16.12
CA PHE A 155 26.92 -5.16 -16.39
C PHE A 155 28.41 -5.42 -16.55
N SER A 156 29.23 -4.36 -16.41
CA SER A 156 30.68 -4.43 -16.44
C SER A 156 31.27 -3.36 -15.55
N PHE A 157 32.51 -3.57 -15.12
CA PHE A 157 33.25 -2.60 -14.30
C PHE A 157 33.49 -1.26 -15.02
N ASN A 158 33.42 -1.25 -16.37
CA ASN A 158 33.51 -0.02 -17.15
C ASN A 158 32.33 0.92 -16.90
N GLY A 159 31.16 0.39 -16.52
CA GLY A 159 29.97 1.19 -16.16
C GLY A 159 29.86 1.53 -14.67
N ARG A 160 30.94 1.37 -13.89
CA ARG A 160 30.90 1.56 -12.42
C ARG A 160 30.44 2.97 -12.00
N ASP A 161 30.63 3.96 -12.84
CA ASP A 161 30.17 5.34 -12.65
C ASP A 161 28.64 5.42 -12.50
N GLN A 162 27.91 4.50 -13.12
CA GLN A 162 26.44 4.42 -13.04
C GLN A 162 25.95 4.07 -11.62
N TYR A 163 26.77 3.45 -10.77
CA TYR A 163 26.41 3.18 -9.38
C TYR A 163 26.11 4.46 -8.60
N LYS A 164 26.68 5.61 -8.97
CA LYS A 164 26.33 6.89 -8.34
C LYS A 164 24.84 7.22 -8.51
N LEU A 165 24.29 6.97 -9.70
CA LEU A 165 22.87 7.21 -9.98
C LEU A 165 21.98 6.19 -9.25
N ILE A 166 22.42 4.93 -9.16
CA ILE A 166 21.72 3.89 -8.41
C ILE A 166 21.65 4.25 -6.92
N LEU A 167 22.78 4.64 -6.32
CA LEU A 167 22.81 5.05 -4.92
C LEU A 167 21.96 6.31 -4.67
N ARG A 168 21.95 7.25 -5.61
CA ARG A 168 21.06 8.41 -5.56
C ARG A 168 19.58 8.00 -5.62
N MET A 169 19.21 7.06 -6.48
CA MET A 169 17.86 6.51 -6.55
C MET A 169 17.46 5.84 -5.22
N MET A 170 18.36 5.06 -4.61
CA MET A 170 18.11 4.45 -3.30
C MET A 170 17.97 5.47 -2.18
N ALA A 171 18.73 6.58 -2.22
CA ALA A 171 18.56 7.68 -1.28
C ALA A 171 17.19 8.37 -1.44
N ILE A 172 16.76 8.63 -2.68
CA ILE A 172 15.42 9.17 -2.97
C ILE A 172 14.34 8.22 -2.46
N PHE A 173 14.49 6.91 -2.69
CA PHE A 173 13.58 5.90 -2.18
C PHE A 173 13.47 5.96 -0.65
N HIS A 174 14.62 6.01 0.05
CA HIS A 174 14.65 6.12 1.51
C HIS A 174 13.91 7.36 2.04
N ASP A 175 14.19 8.52 1.44
CA ASP A 175 13.58 9.79 1.85
C ASP A 175 12.07 9.76 1.65
N GLU A 176 11.61 9.18 0.54
CA GLU A 176 10.19 9.04 0.23
C GLU A 176 9.47 8.08 1.18
N ILE A 177 10.06 6.92 1.51
CA ILE A 177 9.54 6.02 2.55
C ILE A 177 9.43 6.74 3.89
N THR A 178 10.48 7.46 4.29
CA THR A 178 10.49 8.21 5.55
C THR A 178 9.42 9.31 5.59
N LYS A 179 9.16 9.99 4.45
CA LYS A 179 8.07 10.96 4.32
C LYS A 179 6.71 10.28 4.47
N GLN A 180 6.50 9.13 3.84
CA GLN A 180 5.24 8.38 4.01
C GLN A 180 5.05 7.92 5.44
N GLU A 181 6.07 7.40 6.12
CA GLU A 181 5.94 7.02 7.53
C GLU A 181 5.49 8.18 8.43
N LYS A 182 6.04 9.37 8.22
CA LYS A 182 5.62 10.59 8.92
C LYS A 182 4.18 10.95 8.59
N LEU A 183 3.79 10.85 7.32
CA LEU A 183 2.42 11.09 6.88
C LEU A 183 1.44 10.11 7.54
N MET A 184 1.75 8.81 7.56
CA MET A 184 0.90 7.78 8.17
C MET A 184 0.70 8.03 9.66
N LYS A 185 1.77 8.40 10.38
CA LYS A 185 1.69 8.80 11.79
C LYS A 185 0.76 10.00 12.00
N ASN A 186 0.82 10.99 11.09
CA ASN A 186 -0.04 12.17 11.14
C ASN A 186 -1.50 11.81 10.86
N ILE A 187 -1.77 10.96 9.87
CA ILE A 187 -3.12 10.48 9.54
C ILE A 187 -3.71 9.76 10.76
N ASN A 188 -2.98 8.81 11.34
CA ASN A 188 -3.45 8.07 12.51
C ASN A 188 -3.75 9.00 13.69
N ARG A 189 -2.92 10.03 13.92
CA ARG A 189 -3.20 11.06 14.94
C ARG A 189 -4.46 11.86 14.64
N SER A 190 -4.65 12.27 13.39
CA SER A 190 -5.81 13.10 12.98
C SER A 190 -7.14 12.36 13.05
N VAL A 191 -7.14 11.04 12.82
CA VAL A 191 -8.34 10.19 12.96
C VAL A 191 -8.69 9.94 14.43
N LEU A 192 -7.68 9.88 15.31
CA LEU A 192 -7.87 9.63 16.74
C LEU A 192 -8.26 10.86 17.57
N GLN A 193 -8.12 12.08 17.04
CA GLN A 193 -8.61 13.26 17.74
C GLN A 193 -10.11 13.40 17.51
N PRO A 194 -10.95 13.38 18.57
CA PRO A 194 -12.33 13.81 18.47
C PRO A 194 -12.31 15.21 17.86
N LYS A 195 -13.14 15.46 16.85
CA LYS A 195 -13.48 16.84 16.50
C LYS A 195 -14.00 17.47 17.79
N GLU A 196 -13.20 18.27 18.47
CA GLU A 196 -13.71 19.16 19.49
C GLU A 196 -14.74 20.02 18.77
N THR A 197 -16.01 19.70 18.98
CA THR A 197 -17.11 20.59 18.68
C THR A 197 -16.85 21.82 19.51
N THR A 198 -16.31 22.86 18.88
CA THR A 198 -16.30 24.23 19.38
C THR A 198 -17.68 24.51 19.94
N GLY A 199 -17.72 24.66 21.27
CA GLY A 199 -18.94 24.71 22.02
C GLY A 199 -19.76 25.94 21.67
N ASP A 200 -21.03 25.72 21.37
CA ASP A 200 -22.07 26.67 21.74
C ASP A 200 -22.61 26.25 23.11
N ARG A 201 -21.95 26.72 24.17
CA ARG A 201 -22.50 26.66 25.53
C ARG A 201 -23.39 27.87 25.71
N SER A 202 -24.65 27.76 25.32
CA SER A 202 -25.72 28.67 25.75
C SER A 202 -27.07 27.97 25.62
N ALA A 203 -27.40 27.10 26.58
CA ALA A 203 -28.78 26.76 26.91
C ALA A 203 -28.79 26.12 28.30
N GLU A 204 -28.84 26.97 29.32
CA GLU A 204 -29.22 26.59 30.68
C GLU A 204 -30.73 26.29 30.67
N VAL A 205 -31.11 25.03 30.48
CA VAL A 205 -32.50 24.58 30.66
C VAL A 205 -32.65 24.06 32.09
N ARG A 206 -33.09 24.96 32.95
CA ARG A 206 -33.61 24.65 34.29
C ARG A 206 -34.96 23.96 34.10
N LEU A 207 -35.00 22.64 34.30
CA LEU A 207 -36.24 21.87 34.38
C LEU A 207 -36.49 21.48 35.83
N GLU A 208 -37.54 22.07 36.38
CA GLU A 208 -38.06 21.90 37.73
C GLU A 208 -38.44 20.43 38.01
N ARG A 209 -38.20 19.97 39.25
CA ARG A 209 -38.63 18.66 39.71
C ARG A 209 -40.15 18.67 39.92
N PRO A 210 -40.92 17.72 39.36
CA PRO A 210 -42.30 17.54 39.75
C PRO A 210 -42.40 16.78 41.08
N HIS A 211 -43.33 17.24 41.92
CA HIS A 211 -43.72 16.61 43.19
C HIS A 211 -44.23 15.18 43.00
N LEU A 212 -43.78 14.27 43.86
CA LEU A 212 -44.31 12.90 44.04
C LEU A 212 -45.63 12.93 44.82
N PRO A 213 -46.67 12.18 44.39
CA PRO A 213 -47.74 11.74 45.27
C PRO A 213 -47.45 10.34 45.82
N SER A 214 -47.84 10.16 47.07
CA SER A 214 -47.76 8.96 47.90
C SER A 214 -48.76 7.86 47.50
N GLY A 215 -48.32 6.60 47.61
CA GLY A 215 -49.16 5.44 47.95
C GLY A 215 -49.59 4.52 46.79
N GLY A 216 -49.40 3.21 46.97
CA GLY A 216 -50.05 2.17 46.16
C GLY A 216 -49.17 0.92 45.92
N GLU A 217 -49.58 -0.20 46.50
CA GLU A 217 -48.89 -1.50 46.53
C GLU A 217 -48.94 -2.32 45.22
N LEU A 218 -47.98 -3.27 45.19
CA LEU A 218 -48.02 -4.64 44.64
C LEU A 218 -47.82 -4.94 43.13
N SER A 219 -46.75 -5.74 42.93
CA SER A 219 -46.68 -6.94 42.07
C SER A 219 -46.55 -6.76 40.55
N THR A 220 -45.34 -6.93 40.04
CA THR A 220 -45.13 -7.33 38.63
C THR A 220 -44.14 -8.49 38.49
N ARG A 221 -44.56 -9.41 37.61
CA ARG A 221 -43.95 -10.67 37.22
C ARG A 221 -42.54 -10.50 36.63
N LYS A 222 -41.67 -11.47 36.92
CA LYS A 222 -40.39 -11.71 36.24
C LYS A 222 -40.61 -11.94 34.73
N GLY A 223 -40.06 -11.06 33.90
CA GLY A 223 -39.93 -11.21 32.44
C GLY A 223 -38.46 -11.34 32.03
N ARG A 224 -38.17 -12.29 31.12
CA ARG A 224 -36.85 -12.56 30.52
C ARG A 224 -36.28 -11.36 29.75
N PRO A 225 -34.94 -11.28 29.57
CA PRO A 225 -34.32 -10.23 28.77
C PRO A 225 -34.55 -10.46 27.27
N PRO A 226 -34.80 -9.40 26.46
CA PRO A 226 -34.87 -9.53 25.01
C PRO A 226 -33.48 -9.51 24.38
N SER A 227 -33.23 -10.52 23.54
CA SER A 227 -32.12 -10.59 22.58
C SER A 227 -32.30 -9.58 21.46
N PHE A 228 -31.31 -8.72 21.23
CA PHE A 228 -31.29 -7.85 20.05
C PHE A 228 -30.83 -8.63 18.81
N VAL A 229 -31.76 -8.81 17.88
CA VAL A 229 -31.53 -9.29 16.51
C VAL A 229 -31.24 -8.06 15.65
N SER A 230 -30.04 -7.96 15.09
CA SER A 230 -29.70 -6.93 14.11
C SER A 230 -30.26 -7.30 12.73
N VAL A 231 -31.21 -6.51 12.24
CA VAL A 231 -31.79 -6.64 10.90
C VAL A 231 -30.81 -6.10 9.86
N ILE A 232 -30.25 -6.98 9.04
CA ILE A 232 -29.52 -6.62 7.82
C ILE A 232 -30.54 -6.47 6.68
N ARG A 233 -30.80 -5.24 6.25
CA ARG A 233 -31.54 -4.99 5.00
C ARG A 233 -30.59 -5.11 3.81
N ARG A 234 -30.68 -6.22 3.07
CA ARG A 234 -30.17 -6.33 1.69
C ARG A 234 -31.06 -5.49 0.78
N ARG A 235 -30.48 -4.57 -0.01
CA ARG A 235 -31.13 -4.03 -1.21
C ARG A 235 -30.81 -4.95 -2.37
N THR A 236 -31.85 -5.56 -2.93
CA THR A 236 -31.83 -6.30 -4.19
C THR A 236 -31.76 -5.34 -5.37
N ALA A 237 -31.00 -5.76 -6.39
CA ALA A 237 -30.98 -5.18 -7.71
C ALA A 237 -32.37 -5.22 -8.38
N GLY A 238 -32.69 -4.19 -9.15
CA GLY A 238 -33.82 -4.14 -10.05
C GLY A 238 -33.35 -3.71 -11.44
N ASN A 239 -33.68 -4.53 -12.44
CA ASN A 239 -33.49 -4.29 -13.87
C ASN A 239 -34.19 -3.01 -14.34
N TRP A 240 -33.55 -2.22 -15.20
CA TRP A 240 -33.75 -2.13 -16.66
C TRP A 240 -32.46 -1.60 -17.28
#